data_AF-Q5AI21-F1
#
_entry.id   AF-Q5AI21-F1
#
_cell.length_a   1.000
_cell.length_b   1.000
_cell.length_c   1.000
_cell.angle_alpha   90.00
_cell.angle_beta   90.00
_cell.angle_gamma   90.00
#
_symmetry.space_group_name_H-M   'P 1'
#
loop_
_entity.id
_entity.type
_entity.pdbx_description
1 polymer ?
#
loop_
_entity_poly.entity_id
_entity_poly.type
_entity_poly.pdbx_seq_one_letter_code
_entity_poly.pdbx_strand_id
1 'polypeptide(L)'
;MSAPTPPQTGQFQVATSAQRSPVAVNIVNYLFQNPILKQRTGLLDNTNDIEFFRFKRLQRALLSDDYKQKQQNPKNGLIPVANNEDVQKVFVLLIQNQLLLPLQKLHYAEVKAVKGWKPNKEKPTLKRADKAVMDPDVYYGWLYQKPNPYILLYSFLAIAGVFAVILFPLWPNFMKRGVWYLSMGALGLIALFFATAIVRLIIYIISLVAFPKPFWLFPNLFEDCGVIESFQPVYAWEEPKKKKGKKKKEPKLEVVEEKVGSSSGDVKVTGSELSNGSSTTGKRKVTLEEVEE
;
A
#
# COMPACT_ATOMS: atom_id res chain seq x y z
N MET A 1 47.88 31.65 14.39
CA MET A 1 46.71 31.55 13.48
C MET A 1 46.04 30.22 13.75
N SER A 2 45.04 30.21 14.63
CA SER A 2 44.39 28.97 15.09
C SER A 2 43.24 28.66 14.15
N ALA A 3 43.35 27.54 13.43
CA ALA A 3 42.32 27.08 12.49
C ALA A 3 41.00 26.78 13.22
N PRO A 4 39.84 27.09 12.61
CA PRO A 4 38.54 26.89 13.23
C PRO A 4 38.20 25.39 13.31
N THR A 5 37.87 24.93 14.52
CA THR A 5 37.42 23.56 14.80
C THR A 5 36.09 23.29 14.08
N PRO A 6 35.96 22.19 13.32
CA PRO A 6 34.70 21.85 12.64
C PRO A 6 33.60 21.51 13.66
N PRO A 7 32.32 21.74 13.31
CA PRO A 7 31.19 21.57 14.24
C PRO A 7 31.07 20.12 14.65
N GLN A 8 31.17 19.89 15.97
CA GLN A 8 30.94 18.58 16.58
C GLN A 8 29.47 18.20 16.33
N THR A 9 29.27 17.20 15.47
CA THR A 9 27.98 16.54 15.29
C THR A 9 27.63 15.81 16.59
N GLY A 10 26.92 16.51 17.49
CA GLY A 10 26.55 16.03 18.81
C GLY A 10 25.72 14.74 18.73
N GLN A 11 26.27 13.67 19.31
CA GLN A 11 25.61 12.38 19.48
C GLN A 11 24.78 12.44 20.76
N PHE A 12 23.46 12.23 20.68
CA PHE A 12 22.58 12.24 21.85
C PHE A 12 21.78 10.94 21.93
N GLN A 13 21.87 10.24 23.07
CA GLN A 13 20.91 9.19 23.41
C GLN A 13 19.63 9.85 23.91
N VAL A 14 18.51 9.54 23.26
CA VAL A 14 17.23 10.21 23.48
C VAL A 14 16.28 9.23 24.16
N ALA A 15 15.91 9.49 25.41
CA ALA A 15 14.92 8.68 26.13
C ALA A 15 13.53 8.81 25.48
N THR A 16 12.82 7.70 25.28
CA THR A 16 11.49 7.70 24.66
C THR A 16 10.39 7.71 25.72
N SER A 17 9.32 8.47 25.50
CA SER A 17 8.14 8.53 26.37
C SER A 17 7.01 7.66 25.84
N ALA A 18 6.24 7.01 26.74
CA ALA A 18 5.07 6.21 26.35
C ALA A 18 3.89 7.08 25.88
N GLN A 19 3.74 8.26 26.49
CA GLN A 19 2.73 9.23 26.07
C GLN A 19 3.29 10.13 24.98
N ARG A 20 2.53 10.21 23.88
CA ARG A 20 2.85 11.09 22.75
C ARG A 20 2.36 12.50 23.05
N SER A 21 3.28 13.45 23.06
CA SER A 21 2.97 14.87 23.18
C SER A 21 2.03 15.31 22.06
N PRO A 22 0.96 16.08 22.36
CA PRO A 22 0.02 16.57 21.35
C PRO A 22 0.73 17.44 20.30
N VAL A 23 1.76 18.18 20.71
CA VAL A 23 2.58 19.00 19.80
C VAL A 23 3.30 18.13 18.77
N ALA A 24 3.89 17.01 19.22
CA ALA A 24 4.56 16.07 18.32
C ALA A 24 3.58 15.45 17.32
N VAL A 25 2.38 15.09 17.78
CA VAL A 25 1.31 14.55 16.92
C VAL A 25 0.86 15.58 15.87
N ASN A 26 0.72 16.86 16.25
CA ASN A 26 0.37 17.92 15.31
C ASN A 26 1.42 18.12 14.21
N ILE A 27 2.70 18.14 14.60
CA ILE A 27 3.81 18.22 13.64
C ILE A 27 3.81 17.02 12.70
N VAL A 28 3.61 15.82 13.24
CA VAL A 28 3.55 14.61 12.39
C VAL A 28 2.32 14.59 11.50
N ASN A 29 1.16 15.08 11.94
CA ASN A 29 -0.01 15.21 11.06
C ASN A 29 0.26 16.13 9.86
N TYR A 30 1.10 17.15 10.02
CA TYR A 30 1.56 17.99 8.91
C TYR A 30 2.58 17.28 8.01
N LEU A 31 3.55 16.59 8.61
CA LEU A 31 4.65 15.95 7.88
C LEU A 31 4.24 14.66 7.18
N PHE A 32 3.40 13.86 7.82
CA PHE A 32 2.92 12.58 7.31
C PHE A 32 2.22 12.79 5.97
N GLN A 33 2.59 11.98 4.97
CA GLN A 33 2.13 12.12 3.58
C GLN A 33 2.41 13.47 2.89
N ASN A 34 3.26 14.34 3.46
CA ASN A 34 3.65 15.58 2.80
C ASN A 34 4.46 15.28 1.53
N PRO A 35 4.11 15.88 0.36
CA PRO A 35 4.78 15.61 -0.91
C PRO A 35 6.26 16.00 -0.93
N ILE A 36 6.68 16.97 -0.11
CA ILE A 36 8.09 17.43 -0.01
C ILE A 36 9.00 16.29 0.47
N LEU A 37 8.48 15.38 1.30
CA LEU A 37 9.25 14.26 1.85
C LEU A 37 9.65 13.22 0.80
N LYS A 38 8.90 13.12 -0.32
CA LYS A 38 9.08 12.08 -1.35
C LYS A 38 9.20 10.69 -0.73
N GLN A 39 8.23 10.35 0.11
CA GLN A 39 8.18 9.10 0.87
C GLN A 39 8.12 7.91 -0.08
N ARG A 40 8.78 6.81 0.33
CA ARG A 40 8.82 5.55 -0.42
C ARG A 40 8.51 4.41 0.52
N THR A 41 7.99 3.32 -0.01
CA THR A 41 7.80 2.08 0.73
C THR A 41 9.04 1.20 0.63
N GLY A 42 9.49 0.64 1.75
CA GLY A 42 10.54 -0.38 1.80
C GLY A 42 10.19 -1.46 2.82
N LEU A 43 10.98 -2.52 2.87
CA LEU A 43 10.75 -3.63 3.79
C LEU A 43 11.62 -3.49 5.03
N LEU A 44 11.00 -3.23 6.19
CA LEU A 44 11.66 -3.29 7.50
C LEU A 44 11.95 -4.75 7.86
N ASP A 45 13.22 -5.04 8.14
CA ASP A 45 13.73 -6.37 8.50
C ASP A 45 13.25 -7.47 7.53
N ASN A 46 13.20 -7.11 6.24
CA ASN A 46 12.78 -7.94 5.12
C ASN A 46 11.35 -8.51 5.22
N THR A 47 10.49 -7.95 6.08
CA THR A 47 9.17 -8.51 6.38
C THR A 47 8.04 -7.50 6.21
N ASN A 48 8.06 -6.41 6.97
CA ASN A 48 6.94 -5.47 7.02
C ASN A 48 7.18 -4.25 6.14
N ASP A 49 6.16 -3.77 5.46
CA ASP A 49 6.27 -2.50 4.72
C ASP A 49 6.37 -1.32 5.70
N ILE A 50 7.32 -0.42 5.42
CA ILE A 50 7.48 0.85 6.12
C ILE A 50 7.66 1.98 5.11
N GLU A 51 6.99 3.10 5.38
CA GLU A 51 7.21 4.35 4.64
C GLU A 51 8.43 5.07 5.21
N PHE A 52 9.40 5.37 4.35
CA PHE A 52 10.64 6.03 4.74
C PHE A 52 10.99 7.20 3.84
N PHE A 53 11.80 8.10 4.37
CA PHE A 53 12.27 9.31 3.70
C PHE A 53 13.69 9.66 4.18
N ARG A 54 14.33 10.65 3.54
CA ARG A 54 15.66 11.17 3.97
C ARG A 54 15.51 12.37 4.88
N PHE A 55 16.37 12.48 5.88
CA PHE A 55 16.35 13.59 6.84
C PHE A 55 16.35 14.98 6.18
N LYS A 56 17.18 15.21 5.15
CA LYS A 56 17.19 16.50 4.42
C LYS A 56 15.84 16.92 3.83
N ARG A 57 14.97 15.96 3.53
CA ARG A 57 13.61 16.24 3.04
C ARG A 57 12.70 16.71 4.17
N LEU A 58 12.85 16.15 5.35
CA LEU A 58 12.16 16.60 6.56
C LEU A 58 12.61 17.99 6.97
N GLN A 59 13.91 18.28 6.96
CA GLN A 59 14.41 19.64 7.22
C GLN A 59 13.79 20.64 6.25
N ARG A 60 13.75 20.30 4.96
CA ARG A 60 13.13 21.13 3.92
C ARG A 60 11.63 21.33 4.13
N ALA A 61 10.91 20.30 4.56
CA ALA A 61 9.47 20.40 4.83
C ALA A 61 9.20 21.34 6.01
N LEU A 62 9.99 21.24 7.09
CA LEU A 62 9.85 22.10 8.26
C LEU A 62 10.26 23.57 8.01
N LEU A 63 11.25 23.80 7.13
CA LEU A 63 11.67 25.15 6.74
C LEU A 63 10.87 25.73 5.55
N SER A 64 9.88 24.99 5.05
CA SER A 64 9.09 25.43 3.90
C SER A 64 8.11 26.54 4.25
N ASP A 65 7.75 27.36 3.27
CA ASP A 65 6.75 28.40 3.46
C ASP A 65 5.34 27.82 3.72
N ASP A 66 5.05 26.61 3.21
CA ASP A 66 3.81 25.87 3.51
C ASP A 66 3.70 25.55 5.02
N TYR A 67 4.81 25.19 5.67
CA TYR A 67 4.82 24.98 7.12
C TYR A 67 4.52 26.29 7.86
N LYS A 68 5.16 27.40 7.47
CA LYS A 68 4.94 28.72 8.08
C LYS A 68 3.50 29.18 7.95
N GLN A 69 2.89 29.01 6.77
CA GLN A 69 1.49 29.36 6.54
C GLN A 69 0.55 28.55 7.44
N LYS A 70 0.77 27.23 7.56
CA LYS A 70 -0.06 26.41 8.45
C LYS A 70 0.21 26.67 9.93
N GLN A 71 1.42 27.09 10.29
CA GLN A 71 1.77 27.47 11.65
C GLN A 71 1.08 28.76 12.12
N GLN A 72 0.71 29.66 11.20
CA GLN A 72 -0.06 30.86 11.53
C GLN A 72 -1.48 30.56 12.02
N ASN A 73 -2.05 29.41 11.65
CA ASN A 73 -3.37 29.01 12.11
C ASN A 73 -3.26 28.32 13.49
N PRO A 74 -3.79 28.93 14.58
CA PRO A 74 -3.66 28.36 15.93
C PRO A 74 -4.31 26.97 16.07
N LYS A 75 -5.30 26.63 15.22
CA LYS A 75 -5.96 25.31 15.23
C LYS A 75 -5.01 24.16 14.93
N ASN A 76 -3.93 24.42 14.20
CA ASN A 76 -2.96 23.38 13.85
C ASN A 76 -1.97 23.07 15.00
N GLY A 77 -1.81 23.98 15.97
CA GLY A 77 -0.92 23.78 17.12
C GLY A 77 0.53 23.43 16.74
N LEU A 78 1.05 24.03 15.66
CA LEU A 78 2.42 23.85 15.20
C LEU A 78 3.35 24.85 15.89
N ILE A 79 4.58 24.41 16.21
CA ILE A 79 5.59 25.29 16.81
C ILE A 79 6.37 26.06 15.73
N PRO A 80 6.83 27.28 16.00
CA PRO A 80 7.65 28.04 15.06
C PRO A 80 9.00 27.33 14.85
N VAL A 81 9.42 27.24 13.59
CA VAL A 81 10.70 26.66 13.18
C VAL A 81 11.39 27.66 12.25
N ALA A 82 12.43 28.34 12.73
CA ALA A 82 13.14 29.35 11.95
C ALA A 82 14.46 28.80 11.39
N ASN A 83 15.21 28.08 12.23
CA ASN A 83 16.58 27.69 11.94
C ASN A 83 16.76 26.16 11.97
N ASN A 84 17.93 25.71 11.50
CA ASN A 84 18.32 24.30 11.58
C ASN A 84 18.35 23.75 13.01
N GLU A 85 18.64 24.61 14.01
CA GLU A 85 18.58 24.22 15.42
C GLU A 85 17.15 23.89 15.87
N ASP A 86 16.16 24.65 15.43
CA ASP A 86 14.75 24.37 15.75
C ASP A 86 14.29 23.09 15.07
N VAL A 87 14.75 22.84 13.85
CA VAL A 87 14.53 21.57 13.14
C VAL A 87 15.11 20.40 13.92
N GLN A 88 16.30 20.56 14.51
CA GLN A 88 16.90 19.52 15.35
C GLN A 88 16.07 19.27 16.62
N LYS A 89 15.60 20.33 17.30
CA LYS A 89 14.71 20.20 18.46
C LYS A 89 13.41 19.48 18.11
N VAL A 90 12.78 19.85 16.99
CA VAL A 90 11.59 19.16 16.46
C VAL A 90 11.90 17.70 16.19
N PHE A 91 13.00 17.39 15.54
CA PHE A 91 13.35 16.01 15.24
C PHE A 91 13.58 15.18 16.52
N VAL A 92 14.30 15.71 17.50
CA VAL A 92 14.49 15.05 18.80
C VAL A 92 13.13 14.79 19.45
N LEU A 93 12.23 15.77 19.44
CA LEU A 93 10.85 15.60 19.91
C LEU A 93 10.14 14.44 19.18
N LEU A 94 10.26 14.33 17.85
CA LEU A 94 9.63 13.25 17.09
C LEU A 94 10.16 11.86 17.45
N ILE A 95 11.47 11.74 17.69
CA ILE A 95 12.11 10.49 18.12
C ILE A 95 11.72 10.13 19.56
N GLN A 96 11.71 11.11 20.48
CA GLN A 96 11.25 10.92 21.87
C GLN A 96 9.84 10.35 21.93
N ASN A 97 8.97 10.82 21.04
CA ASN A 97 7.57 10.40 20.96
C ASN A 97 7.35 9.12 20.13
N GLN A 98 8.42 8.42 19.74
CA GLN A 98 8.36 7.18 18.96
C GLN A 98 7.59 7.30 17.65
N LEU A 99 7.66 8.48 17.00
CA LEU A 99 6.96 8.73 15.73
C LEU A 99 7.85 8.45 14.52
N LEU A 100 9.17 8.52 14.73
CA LEU A 100 10.19 8.24 13.73
C LEU A 100 11.06 7.06 14.15
N LEU A 101 11.46 6.27 13.16
CA LEU A 101 12.38 5.16 13.31
C LEU A 101 13.67 5.45 12.53
N PRO A 102 14.85 5.48 13.17
CA PRO A 102 16.12 5.52 12.45
C PRO A 102 16.31 4.26 11.60
N LEU A 103 16.64 4.44 10.32
CA LEU A 103 16.77 3.34 9.37
C LEU A 103 18.10 3.37 8.64
N GLN A 104 18.63 2.18 8.40
CA GLN A 104 19.74 1.94 7.49
C GLN A 104 19.25 1.15 6.28
N LYS A 105 19.51 1.67 5.08
CA LYS A 105 19.23 0.96 3.84
C LYS A 105 20.36 -0.04 3.60
N LEU A 106 20.01 -1.32 3.52
CA LEU A 106 20.99 -2.37 3.27
C LEU A 106 21.30 -2.47 1.77
N HIS A 107 22.57 -2.74 1.47
CA HIS A 107 22.96 -3.11 0.12
C HIS A 107 22.56 -4.57 -0.18
N TYR A 108 22.42 -4.92 -1.46
CA TYR A 108 22.01 -6.26 -1.90
C TYR A 108 22.89 -7.38 -1.33
N ALA A 109 24.19 -7.13 -1.18
CA ALA A 109 25.13 -8.08 -0.56
C ALA A 109 24.86 -8.28 0.94
N GLU A 110 24.56 -7.20 1.67
CA GLU A 110 24.26 -7.24 3.10
C GLU A 110 22.96 -7.98 3.39
N VAL A 111 21.95 -7.82 2.53
CA VAL A 111 20.69 -8.57 2.67
C VAL A 111 20.92 -10.07 2.53
N LYS A 112 21.76 -10.50 1.57
CA LYS A 112 22.10 -11.93 1.40
C LYS A 112 22.94 -12.50 2.53
N ALA A 113 23.74 -11.66 3.20
CA ALA A 113 24.54 -12.09 4.34
C ALA A 113 23.67 -12.45 5.56
N VAL A 114 22.46 -11.88 5.65
CA VAL A 114 21.52 -12.21 6.72
C VAL A 114 20.78 -13.51 6.38
N LYS A 115 20.96 -14.54 7.21
CA LYS A 115 20.34 -15.85 7.02
C LYS A 115 18.81 -15.72 6.96
N GLY A 116 18.22 -16.26 5.90
CA GLY A 116 16.77 -16.29 5.69
C GLY A 116 16.20 -15.08 4.94
N TRP A 117 17.01 -14.04 4.69
CA TRP A 117 16.55 -12.88 3.93
C TRP A 117 16.74 -13.09 2.43
N LYS A 118 15.67 -12.88 1.67
CA LYS A 118 15.67 -12.90 0.20
C LYS A 118 15.59 -11.46 -0.31
N PRO A 119 16.60 -10.97 -1.06
CA PRO A 119 16.56 -9.61 -1.59
C PRO A 119 15.39 -9.40 -2.55
N ASN A 120 14.60 -8.37 -2.31
CA ASN A 120 13.53 -7.93 -3.21
C ASN A 120 14.07 -6.88 -4.19
N LYS A 121 13.71 -6.99 -5.47
CA LYS A 121 14.09 -6.03 -6.52
C LYS A 121 13.20 -4.78 -6.55
N GLU A 122 11.94 -4.90 -6.12
CA GLU A 122 10.95 -3.83 -6.17
C GLU A 122 11.05 -2.89 -4.98
N LYS A 123 11.28 -3.46 -3.79
CA LYS A 123 11.31 -2.74 -2.52
C LYS A 123 12.69 -2.87 -1.86
N PRO A 124 13.32 -1.76 -1.44
CA PRO A 124 14.58 -1.83 -0.72
C PRO A 124 14.38 -2.42 0.68
N THR A 125 15.32 -3.25 1.12
CA THR A 125 15.35 -3.77 2.49
C THR A 125 16.00 -2.73 3.41
N LEU A 126 15.34 -2.46 4.53
CA LEU A 126 15.72 -1.49 5.54
C LEU A 126 15.89 -2.23 6.87
N LYS A 127 16.92 -1.88 7.62
CA LYS A 127 17.13 -2.37 8.99
C LYS A 127 17.02 -1.20 9.95
N ARG A 128 16.52 -1.45 11.16
CA ARG A 128 16.57 -0.46 12.23
C ARG A 128 18.02 -0.08 12.53
N ALA A 129 18.32 1.21 12.54
CA ALA A 129 19.62 1.70 12.99
C ALA A 129 19.61 1.82 14.53
N ASP A 130 20.71 1.45 15.17
CA ASP A 130 20.83 1.50 16.63
C ASP A 130 20.92 2.93 17.17
N LYS A 131 21.32 3.88 16.31
CA LYS A 131 21.55 5.27 16.66
C LYS A 131 20.82 6.20 15.70
N ALA A 132 20.21 7.25 16.24
CA ALA A 132 19.67 8.36 15.44
C ALA A 132 20.79 9.36 15.17
N VAL A 133 21.06 9.63 13.88
CA VAL A 133 22.11 10.56 13.44
C VAL A 133 21.49 11.66 12.58
N MET A 134 21.83 12.91 12.87
CA MET A 134 21.26 14.12 12.24
C MET A 134 21.89 14.46 10.89
N ASP A 135 22.22 13.46 10.08
CA ASP A 135 22.87 13.64 8.79
C ASP A 135 21.84 13.75 7.65
N PRO A 136 22.08 14.63 6.65
CA PRO A 136 21.11 14.94 5.60
C PRO A 136 20.71 13.71 4.75
N ASP A 137 21.59 12.73 4.59
CA ASP A 137 21.37 11.54 3.77
C ASP A 137 20.94 10.29 4.55
N VAL A 138 20.78 10.38 5.88
CA VAL A 138 20.25 9.28 6.70
C VAL A 138 18.74 9.12 6.47
N TYR A 139 18.30 7.86 6.54
CA TYR A 139 16.92 7.47 6.32
C TYR A 139 16.15 7.34 7.64
N TYR A 140 14.90 7.74 7.60
CA TYR A 140 13.95 7.64 8.70
C TYR A 140 12.64 7.05 8.21
N GLY A 141 12.06 6.16 9.00
CA GLY A 141 10.75 5.55 8.75
C GLY A 141 9.68 6.12 9.66
N TRP A 142 8.43 6.09 9.21
CA TRP A 142 7.29 6.44 10.05
C TRP A 142 6.85 5.26 10.90
N LEU A 143 6.68 5.50 12.20
CA LEU A 143 5.93 4.62 13.11
C LEU A 143 4.52 5.16 13.40
N TYR A 144 4.23 6.35 12.90
CA TYR A 144 2.94 6.99 13.06
C TYR A 144 1.91 6.39 12.12
N GLN A 145 0.82 5.87 12.68
CA GLN A 145 -0.37 5.51 11.95
C GLN A 145 -1.42 6.59 12.15
N LYS A 146 -1.86 7.21 11.05
CA LYS A 146 -2.95 8.19 11.12
C LYS A 146 -4.23 7.50 11.60
N PRO A 147 -4.87 7.98 12.69
CA PRO A 147 -6.16 7.46 13.12
C PRO A 147 -7.18 7.63 11.99
N ASN A 148 -7.91 6.57 11.65
CA ASN A 148 -9.01 6.66 10.69
C ASN A 148 -10.18 7.41 11.35
N PRO A 149 -10.56 8.62 10.89
CA PRO A 149 -11.63 9.39 11.52
C PRO A 149 -12.98 8.67 11.47
N TYR A 150 -13.15 7.73 10.53
CA TYR A 150 -14.40 6.98 10.35
C TYR A 150 -14.50 5.76 11.26
N ILE A 151 -13.47 5.41 12.05
CA ILE A 151 -13.54 4.23 12.93
C ILE A 151 -14.67 4.31 13.97
N LEU A 152 -14.93 5.51 14.50
CA LEU A 152 -16.04 5.76 15.42
C LEU A 152 -17.37 5.58 14.68
N LEU A 153 -17.48 6.12 13.47
CA LEU A 153 -18.68 5.97 12.64
C LEU A 153 -18.96 4.49 12.32
N TYR A 154 -17.94 3.72 11.93
CA TYR A 154 -18.08 2.27 11.70
C TYR A 154 -18.48 1.54 12.98
N SER A 155 -17.96 1.93 14.14
CA SER A 155 -18.33 1.34 15.42
C SER A 155 -19.80 1.59 15.75
N PHE A 156 -20.27 2.83 15.55
CA PHE A 156 -21.68 3.19 15.75
C PHE A 156 -22.59 2.45 14.76
N LEU A 157 -22.20 2.39 13.49
CA LEU A 157 -22.96 1.71 12.44
C LEU A 157 -23.03 0.21 12.67
N ALA A 158 -21.95 -0.41 13.17
CA ALA A 158 -21.92 -1.83 13.54
C ALA A 158 -22.90 -2.12 14.68
N ILE A 159 -22.89 -1.30 15.73
CA ILE A 159 -23.82 -1.42 16.86
C ILE A 159 -25.26 -1.24 16.37
N ALA A 160 -25.54 -0.18 15.62
CA ALA A 160 -26.86 0.09 15.05
C ALA A 160 -27.34 -1.07 14.15
N GLY A 161 -26.44 -1.66 13.35
CA GLY A 161 -26.73 -2.83 12.52
C GLY A 161 -27.15 -4.06 13.34
N VAL A 162 -26.42 -4.36 14.43
CA VAL A 162 -26.78 -5.46 15.34
C VAL A 162 -28.15 -5.21 15.98
N PHE A 163 -28.40 -4.00 16.49
CA PHE A 163 -29.71 -3.63 17.04
C PHE A 163 -30.81 -3.74 16.00
N ALA A 164 -30.56 -3.32 14.76
CA ALA A 164 -31.52 -3.41 13.67
C ALA A 164 -31.93 -4.87 13.44
N VAL A 165 -30.97 -5.82 13.42
CA VAL A 165 -31.25 -7.25 13.28
C VAL A 165 -32.02 -7.81 14.48
N ILE A 166 -31.58 -7.53 15.71
CA ILE A 166 -32.23 -8.06 16.93
C ILE A 166 -33.65 -7.52 17.08
N LEU A 167 -33.87 -6.24 16.74
CA LEU A 167 -35.17 -5.58 16.82
C LEU A 167 -36.03 -5.78 15.56
N PHE A 168 -35.65 -6.67 14.64
CA PHE A 168 -36.46 -7.00 13.45
C PHE A 168 -37.95 -7.30 13.76
N PRO A 169 -38.31 -7.98 14.87
CA PRO A 169 -39.71 -8.18 15.23
C PRO A 169 -40.48 -6.87 15.46
N LEU A 170 -39.80 -5.83 15.96
CA LEU A 170 -40.36 -4.51 16.24
C LEU A 170 -40.41 -3.60 14.99
N TRP A 171 -39.87 -4.04 13.85
CA TRP A 171 -39.87 -3.21 12.65
C TRP A 171 -41.30 -2.98 12.13
N PRO A 172 -41.58 -1.77 11.62
CA PRO A 172 -42.82 -1.50 10.89
C PRO A 172 -43.03 -2.48 9.73
N ASN A 173 -44.29 -2.84 9.47
CA ASN A 173 -44.64 -3.82 8.43
C ASN A 173 -44.16 -3.41 7.02
N PHE A 174 -44.01 -2.10 6.74
CA PHE A 174 -43.44 -1.65 5.46
C PHE A 174 -41.94 -1.99 5.33
N MET A 175 -41.15 -1.90 6.41
CA MET A 175 -39.72 -2.26 6.39
C MET A 175 -39.54 -3.77 6.23
N LYS A 176 -40.38 -4.57 6.91
CA LYS A 176 -40.39 -6.04 6.75
C LYS A 176 -40.65 -6.46 5.29
N ARG A 177 -41.63 -5.83 4.64
CA ARG A 177 -41.87 -6.02 3.20
C ARG A 177 -40.67 -5.58 2.36
N GLY A 178 -40.02 -4.47 2.71
CA GLY A 178 -38.78 -4.02 2.05
C GLY A 178 -37.67 -5.08 2.09
N VAL A 179 -37.43 -5.70 3.25
CA VAL A 179 -36.46 -6.80 3.38
C VAL A 179 -36.86 -8.01 2.53
N TRP A 180 -38.15 -8.34 2.49
CA TRP A 180 -38.64 -9.44 1.65
C TRP A 180 -38.41 -9.18 0.16
N TYR A 181 -38.72 -7.99 -0.34
CA TYR A 181 -38.45 -7.61 -1.74
C TYR A 181 -36.95 -7.57 -2.04
N LEU A 182 -36.14 -7.03 -1.12
CA LEU A 182 -34.69 -7.01 -1.27
C LEU A 182 -34.12 -8.43 -1.33
N SER A 183 -34.60 -9.33 -0.46
CA SER A 183 -34.21 -10.74 -0.45
C SER A 183 -34.61 -11.45 -1.73
N MET A 184 -35.84 -11.24 -2.21
CA MET A 184 -36.31 -11.82 -3.48
C MET A 184 -35.52 -11.26 -4.68
N GLY A 185 -35.18 -9.97 -4.66
CA GLY A 185 -34.34 -9.33 -5.67
C GLY A 185 -32.92 -9.88 -5.68
N ALA A 186 -32.30 -10.04 -4.51
CA ALA A 186 -30.99 -10.67 -4.37
C ALA A 186 -31.01 -12.13 -4.84
N LEU A 187 -32.06 -12.89 -4.51
CA LEU A 187 -32.25 -14.26 -4.98
C LEU A 187 -32.40 -14.32 -6.51
N GLY A 188 -33.14 -13.38 -7.11
CA GLY A 188 -33.27 -13.23 -8.56
C GLY A 188 -31.93 -12.89 -9.23
N LEU A 189 -31.13 -12.02 -8.62
CA LEU A 189 -29.79 -11.66 -9.10
C LEU A 189 -28.86 -12.89 -9.06
N ILE A 190 -28.90 -13.66 -7.97
CA ILE A 190 -28.17 -14.94 -7.86
C ILE A 190 -28.64 -15.92 -8.95
N ALA A 191 -29.94 -16.08 -9.16
CA ALA A 191 -30.49 -16.94 -10.21
C ALA A 191 -30.05 -16.48 -11.62
N LEU A 192 -29.97 -15.17 -11.86
CA LEU A 192 -29.44 -14.60 -13.11
C LEU A 192 -27.97 -14.97 -13.29
N PHE A 193 -27.13 -14.86 -12.27
CA PHE A 193 -25.73 -15.31 -12.35
C PHE A 193 -25.64 -16.80 -12.73
N PHE A 194 -26.43 -17.67 -12.12
CA PHE A 194 -26.48 -19.09 -12.49
C PHE A 194 -26.97 -19.30 -13.93
N ALA A 195 -28.03 -18.61 -14.35
CA ALA A 195 -28.52 -18.69 -15.72
C ALA A 195 -27.46 -18.26 -16.73
N THR A 196 -26.76 -17.14 -16.48
CA THR A 196 -25.65 -16.70 -17.35
C THR A 196 -24.50 -17.70 -17.38
N ALA A 197 -24.15 -18.32 -16.25
CA ALA A 197 -23.12 -19.35 -16.18
C ALA A 197 -23.52 -20.62 -16.97
N ILE A 198 -24.78 -21.05 -16.88
CA ILE A 198 -25.31 -22.19 -17.64
C ILE A 198 -25.35 -21.88 -19.14
N VAL A 199 -25.87 -20.72 -19.53
CA VAL A 199 -25.88 -20.27 -20.94
C VAL A 199 -24.47 -20.19 -21.49
N ARG A 200 -23.53 -19.61 -20.73
CA ARG A 200 -22.10 -19.58 -21.08
C ARG A 200 -21.55 -20.99 -21.31
N LEU A 201 -21.88 -21.95 -20.44
CA LEU A 201 -21.43 -23.34 -20.58
C LEU A 201 -22.01 -24.01 -21.83
N ILE A 202 -23.31 -23.87 -22.07
CA ILE A 202 -23.97 -24.44 -23.26
C ILE A 202 -23.34 -23.89 -24.54
N ILE A 203 -23.17 -22.57 -24.62
CA ILE A 203 -22.55 -21.94 -25.79
C ILE A 203 -21.11 -22.42 -25.96
N TYR A 204 -20.34 -22.55 -24.88
CA TYR A 204 -18.98 -23.08 -24.94
C TYR A 204 -18.97 -24.49 -25.52
N ILE A 205 -19.84 -25.39 -25.03
CA ILE A 205 -19.96 -26.77 -25.54
C ILE A 205 -20.34 -26.79 -27.01
N ILE A 206 -21.32 -25.99 -27.44
CA ILE A 206 -21.71 -25.89 -28.86
C ILE A 206 -20.53 -25.38 -29.69
N SER A 207 -19.82 -24.37 -29.19
CA SER A 207 -18.71 -23.76 -29.90
C SER A 207 -17.51 -24.69 -30.08
N LEU A 208 -17.29 -25.61 -29.15
CA LEU A 208 -16.25 -26.64 -29.27
C LEU A 208 -16.50 -27.58 -30.47
N VAL A 209 -17.76 -27.85 -30.80
CA VAL A 209 -18.14 -28.72 -31.92
C VAL A 209 -18.29 -27.94 -33.21
N ALA A 210 -18.86 -26.73 -33.16
CA ALA A 210 -19.20 -25.94 -34.33
C ALA A 210 -18.04 -25.08 -34.87
N PHE A 211 -17.12 -24.63 -34.01
CA PHE A 211 -16.08 -23.67 -34.39
C PHE A 211 -14.68 -24.19 -34.07
N PRO A 212 -13.67 -23.88 -34.91
CA PRO A 212 -12.27 -24.23 -34.63
C PRO A 212 -11.69 -23.46 -33.44
N LYS A 213 -12.32 -22.34 -33.05
CA LYS A 213 -11.96 -21.56 -31.86
C LYS A 213 -13.17 -21.56 -30.92
N PRO A 214 -13.02 -22.03 -29.67
CA PRO A 214 -14.09 -21.95 -28.69
C PRO A 214 -14.55 -20.51 -28.50
N PHE A 215 -15.87 -20.31 -28.50
CA PHE A 215 -16.50 -19.04 -28.20
C PHE A 215 -16.70 -18.94 -26.70
N TRP A 216 -16.31 -17.80 -26.13
CA TRP A 216 -16.38 -17.54 -24.71
C TRP A 216 -17.30 -16.35 -24.43
N LEU A 217 -18.46 -16.62 -23.82
CA LEU A 217 -19.39 -15.59 -23.38
C LEU A 217 -18.96 -15.02 -22.01
N PHE A 218 -18.87 -13.70 -21.89
CA PHE A 218 -18.43 -12.97 -20.68
C PHE A 218 -17.12 -13.52 -20.08
N PRO A 219 -15.96 -13.35 -20.75
CA PRO A 219 -14.66 -13.78 -20.23
C PRO A 219 -14.39 -13.37 -18.78
N ASN A 220 -14.76 -12.15 -18.41
CA ASN A 220 -14.43 -11.54 -17.11
C ASN A 220 -15.43 -11.86 -15.98
N LEU A 221 -16.45 -12.70 -16.20
CA LEU A 221 -17.51 -12.93 -15.19
C LEU A 221 -16.99 -13.46 -13.85
N PHE A 222 -15.92 -14.25 -13.88
CA PHE A 222 -15.28 -14.87 -12.71
C PHE A 222 -13.86 -14.33 -12.47
N GLU A 223 -13.47 -13.27 -13.17
CA GLU A 223 -12.20 -12.58 -12.93
C GLU A 223 -12.38 -11.58 -11.79
N ASP A 224 -11.27 -11.20 -11.13
CA ASP A 224 -11.24 -10.25 -10.02
C ASP A 224 -11.50 -8.81 -10.49
N CYS A 225 -12.71 -8.57 -11.00
CA CYS A 225 -13.17 -7.33 -11.61
C CYS A 225 -14.46 -6.85 -10.95
N GLY A 226 -14.75 -5.55 -11.05
CA GLY A 226 -16.01 -4.99 -10.58
C GLY A 226 -17.20 -5.51 -11.39
N VAL A 227 -18.42 -5.50 -10.81
CA VAL A 227 -19.62 -6.09 -11.41
C VAL A 227 -19.86 -5.67 -12.87
N ILE A 228 -19.65 -4.39 -13.22
CA ILE A 228 -19.86 -3.89 -14.60
C ILE A 228 -18.75 -4.38 -15.54
N GLU A 229 -17.49 -4.33 -15.09
CA GLU A 229 -16.33 -4.83 -15.84
C GLU A 229 -16.41 -6.35 -16.06
N SER A 230 -17.04 -7.09 -15.15
CA SER A 230 -17.26 -8.53 -15.28
C SER A 230 -18.12 -8.91 -16.50
N PHE A 231 -19.01 -8.03 -16.95
CA PHE A 231 -19.87 -8.25 -18.13
C PHE A 231 -19.31 -7.65 -19.43
N GLN A 232 -18.13 -7.03 -19.39
CA GLN A 232 -17.47 -6.45 -20.55
C GLN A 232 -16.07 -7.07 -20.75
N PRO A 233 -15.72 -7.57 -21.94
CA PRO A 233 -16.51 -7.66 -23.17
C PRO A 233 -17.59 -8.74 -23.11
N VAL A 234 -18.64 -8.60 -23.94
CA VAL A 234 -19.76 -9.57 -24.01
C VAL A 234 -19.28 -10.94 -24.50
N TYR A 235 -18.31 -10.97 -25.41
CA TYR A 235 -17.75 -12.20 -25.94
C TYR A 235 -16.25 -12.08 -26.24
N ALA A 236 -15.57 -13.23 -26.22
CA ALA A 236 -14.22 -13.39 -26.69
C ALA A 236 -14.09 -14.73 -27.43
N TRP A 237 -13.07 -14.84 -28.27
CA TRP A 237 -12.69 -16.10 -28.90
C TRP A 237 -11.38 -16.56 -28.29
N GLU A 238 -11.26 -17.84 -27.93
CA GLU A 238 -9.98 -18.36 -27.44
C GLU A 238 -8.93 -18.28 -28.56
N GLU A 239 -7.80 -17.64 -28.27
CA GLU A 239 -6.64 -17.69 -29.17
C GLU A 239 -6.06 -19.11 -29.20
N PRO A 240 -5.72 -19.63 -30.40
CA PRO A 240 -5.15 -20.97 -30.50
C PRO A 240 -3.87 -21.02 -29.66
N LYS A 241 -3.81 -21.94 -28.69
CA LYS A 241 -2.63 -22.21 -27.87
C LYS A 241 -1.42 -22.31 -28.80
N LYS A 242 -0.61 -21.26 -28.89
CA LYS A 242 0.66 -21.30 -29.61
C LYS A 242 1.44 -22.44 -28.98
N LYS A 243 1.54 -23.56 -29.69
CA LYS A 243 2.40 -24.69 -29.33
C LYS A 243 3.75 -24.06 -29.04
N LYS A 244 4.14 -23.99 -27.76
CA LYS A 244 5.47 -23.55 -27.35
C LYS A 244 6.43 -24.49 -28.06
N GLY A 245 6.97 -24.01 -29.18
CA GLY A 245 8.01 -24.70 -29.91
C GLY A 245 9.10 -25.01 -28.91
N LYS A 246 9.42 -26.30 -28.81
CA LYS A 246 10.53 -26.88 -28.05
C LYS A 246 11.80 -26.06 -28.30
N LYS A 247 12.06 -25.01 -27.51
CA LYS A 247 13.42 -24.49 -27.36
C LYS A 247 14.12 -25.42 -26.39
N LYS A 248 15.20 -26.00 -26.93
CA LYS A 248 16.01 -27.08 -26.38
C LYS A 248 16.47 -26.79 -24.95
N LYS A 249 16.58 -27.89 -24.20
CA LYS A 249 17.09 -28.03 -22.85
C LYS A 249 18.44 -27.31 -22.66
N GLU A 250 18.55 -26.52 -21.61
CA GLU A 250 19.75 -26.39 -20.79
C GLU A 250 19.34 -26.61 -19.32
N PRO A 251 20.22 -27.22 -18.50
CA PRO A 251 19.80 -28.08 -17.40
C PRO A 251 19.32 -27.27 -16.20
N LYS A 252 18.11 -27.60 -15.72
CA LYS A 252 17.61 -27.12 -14.44
C LYS A 252 18.40 -27.77 -13.31
N LEU A 253 19.12 -26.94 -12.56
CA LEU A 253 19.47 -27.24 -11.18
C LEU A 253 18.18 -27.28 -10.36
N GLU A 254 17.89 -28.46 -9.83
CA GLU A 254 16.76 -28.78 -8.98
C GLU A 254 16.97 -28.14 -7.60
N VAL A 255 16.09 -27.23 -7.21
CA VAL A 255 15.87 -26.92 -5.79
C VAL A 255 14.39 -27.14 -5.53
N VAL A 256 14.15 -28.16 -4.72
CA VAL A 256 12.86 -28.61 -4.21
C VAL A 256 12.24 -27.49 -3.37
N GLU A 257 11.17 -26.88 -3.85
CA GLU A 257 10.33 -26.00 -3.02
C GLU A 257 9.12 -26.79 -2.52
N GLU A 258 9.24 -27.15 -1.26
CA GLU A 258 8.24 -27.80 -0.43
C GLU A 258 7.06 -26.86 -0.20
N LYS A 259 5.86 -27.41 -0.40
CA LYS A 259 4.58 -26.74 -0.16
C LYS A 259 4.42 -26.43 1.32
N VAL A 260 4.27 -25.16 1.68
CA VAL A 260 3.50 -24.78 2.87
C VAL A 260 2.55 -23.67 2.46
N GLY A 261 1.26 -24.04 2.38
CA GLY A 261 0.19 -23.10 2.22
C GLY A 261 0.06 -22.23 3.46
N SER A 262 -0.19 -20.95 3.25
CA SER A 262 -0.90 -20.13 4.22
C SER A 262 -1.78 -19.17 3.45
N SER A 263 -3.07 -19.47 3.48
CA SER A 263 -4.15 -18.59 3.10
C SER A 263 -4.12 -17.36 3.99
N SER A 264 -3.98 -16.17 3.42
CA SER A 264 -4.37 -14.93 4.07
C SER A 264 -5.04 -14.08 3.01
N GLY A 265 -6.37 -14.06 3.09
CA GLY A 265 -7.22 -13.25 2.24
C GLY A 265 -7.14 -11.81 2.67
N ASP A 266 -6.46 -10.98 1.88
CA ASP A 266 -6.53 -9.54 2.02
C ASP A 266 -7.67 -9.00 1.15
N VAL A 267 -8.75 -8.65 1.83
CA VAL A 267 -9.93 -7.97 1.30
C VAL A 267 -9.52 -6.56 0.88
N LYS A 268 -9.31 -6.35 -0.43
CA LYS A 268 -9.02 -5.03 -0.99
C LYS A 268 -10.31 -4.31 -1.36
N VAL A 269 -10.69 -3.38 -0.50
CA VAL A 269 -11.81 -2.44 -0.66
C VAL A 269 -11.62 -1.58 -1.92
N THR A 270 -12.65 -1.55 -2.76
CA THR A 270 -12.74 -0.78 -4.02
C THR A 270 -13.44 0.56 -3.79
N GLY A 271 -12.92 1.62 -4.41
CA GLY A 271 -13.53 2.96 -4.52
C GLY A 271 -12.48 3.91 -5.09
N SER A 272 -12.29 3.94 -6.41
CA SER A 272 -12.93 4.84 -7.39
C SER A 272 -12.55 6.31 -7.18
N GLU A 273 -11.57 6.79 -7.95
CA GLU A 273 -11.57 8.16 -8.47
C GLU A 273 -10.83 8.19 -9.82
N LEU A 274 -11.54 8.73 -10.80
CA LEU A 274 -11.13 8.84 -12.20
C LEU A 274 -9.99 9.85 -12.35
N SER A 275 -8.96 9.48 -13.11
CA SER A 275 -8.10 10.44 -13.79
C SER A 275 -7.76 9.90 -15.17
N ASN A 276 -8.46 10.42 -16.18
CA ASN A 276 -8.12 10.29 -17.59
C ASN A 276 -6.66 10.67 -17.82
N GLY A 277 -5.91 9.77 -18.44
CA GLY A 277 -4.51 9.99 -18.78
C GLY A 277 -4.00 8.90 -19.69
N SER A 278 -4.50 8.88 -20.93
CA SER A 278 -3.93 8.11 -22.03
C SER A 278 -2.43 8.46 -22.14
N SER A 279 -1.56 7.52 -21.77
CA SER A 279 -0.16 7.55 -22.13
C SER A 279 0.32 6.11 -22.36
N THR A 280 0.25 5.72 -23.62
CA THR A 280 0.93 4.57 -24.19
C THR A 280 2.44 4.68 -23.94
N THR A 281 2.92 4.12 -22.82
CA THR A 281 4.36 3.95 -22.60
C THR A 281 4.71 2.48 -22.75
N GLY A 282 5.16 2.14 -23.96
CA GLY A 282 5.59 0.80 -24.34
C GLY A 282 6.69 0.25 -23.43
N LYS A 283 6.61 -1.07 -23.20
CA LYS A 283 7.59 -1.89 -22.49
C LYS A 283 9.01 -1.66 -23.06
N ARG A 284 9.83 -0.88 -22.35
CA ARG A 284 11.28 -0.82 -22.62
C ARG A 284 11.93 -2.08 -22.07
N LYS A 285 12.39 -2.92 -22.99
CA LYS A 285 13.25 -4.08 -22.76
C LYS A 285 14.65 -3.54 -22.41
N VAL A 286 15.10 -3.75 -21.19
CA VAL A 286 16.46 -3.38 -20.74
C VAL A 286 17.43 -4.38 -21.33
N THR A 287 18.19 -3.96 -22.33
CA THR A 287 19.36 -4.67 -22.85
C THR A 287 20.57 -4.16 -22.06
N LEU A 288 21.30 -5.07 -21.43
CA LEU A 288 22.56 -4.77 -20.75
C LEU A 288 23.65 -4.83 -21.83
N GLU A 289 24.31 -3.70 -22.10
CA GLU A 289 25.60 -3.69 -22.80
C GLU A 289 26.69 -3.89 -21.74
N GLU A 290 27.41 -4.99 -21.87
CA GLU A 290 28.66 -5.23 -21.15
C GLU A 290 29.73 -4.30 -21.75
N VAL A 291 30.32 -3.46 -20.91
CA VAL A 291 31.51 -2.69 -21.25
C VAL A 291 32.68 -3.67 -21.14
N GLU A 292 33.23 -4.07 -22.28
CA GLU A 292 34.54 -4.74 -22.34
C GLU A 292 35.63 -3.73 -21.91
N GLU A 293 36.59 -4.23 -21.15
CA GLU A 293 37.68 -3.49 -20.47
C GLU A 293 38.52 -2.57 -21.38
#